data_AF-T0QBK9-F1
#
_entry.id   AF-T0QBK9-F1
#
_cell.length_a   1.000
_cell.length_b   1.000
_cell.length_c   1.000
_cell.angle_alpha   90.00
_cell.angle_beta   90.00
_cell.angle_gamma   90.00
#
_symmetry.space_group_name_H-M   'P 1'
#
loop_
_entity.id
_entity.type
_entity.pdbx_description
1 polymer ?
#
loop_
_entity_poly.entity_id
_entity_poly.type
_entity_poly.pdbx_seq_one_letter_code
_entity_poly.pdbx_strand_id
1 'polypeptide(L)'
;MAHLENEFLSKKYQKWDNFKDDDDDDTAVPVQSQTQYDHSGDADIEIVDQMLLTRGQLDKFKKLDQTKQEIWQIVVRKLRVWSASSQGAEEGDDAIPCRPYAILVNNIYPLGQVVSKKICDPPEVYPSAREILELSLNAMADPPSKIPQHRPDKIVFADKALVGQLRLSYAALGIECTYLTESDGIDACISELSGHLVRKDLASIGSVSEKPGLPLPADAIQAWYEACATFVDLSPWRKLVERQSIQIDTTSCKAGRSTSRCSATRRTRTKRVSRVRRPLPPTSLLTVRGLGLALFFTRTDLQRRVLPPGQTLALMENPSLRRCAACDKKAPAGADLKRCTRCQCVFYCDATCQRSHWKDHKVNCVDPTIAAASDDGKKAHNWGARELSVFFGGVTSMPFDDLDAIDAHGCRIAHGMYPTPMLFRHGEPSTPLVSDLLWLTRGLEAMNAMLKTAPGFVNASMAGLLGLHDAAEEAKISVEIPSLVAGTTETVVLRNSSVLSMQDVDALRSAVEKKKKARVDDTAEEKADASANNEGSCVLM
;
A
#
# COMPACT_ATOMS: atom_id res chain seq x y z
N MET A 1 -23.23 21.97 -8.71
CA MET A 1 -23.90 20.68 -8.97
C MET A 1 -22.92 19.54 -8.68
N ALA A 2 -22.60 19.26 -7.42
CA ALA A 2 -21.61 18.25 -7.02
C ALA A 2 -21.85 17.78 -5.57
N HIS A 3 -23.12 17.54 -5.23
CA HIS A 3 -23.56 17.05 -3.91
C HIS A 3 -24.12 15.61 -4.01
N LEU A 4 -23.79 14.85 -5.06
CA LEU A 4 -24.50 13.64 -5.46
C LEU A 4 -23.63 12.37 -5.61
N GLU A 5 -22.42 12.30 -5.03
CA GLU A 5 -21.56 11.10 -5.20
C GLU A 5 -21.39 10.20 -3.97
N ASN A 6 -22.05 10.50 -2.84
CA ASN A 6 -22.08 9.62 -1.65
C ASN A 6 -23.50 9.19 -1.22
N GLU A 7 -24.52 9.37 -2.08
CA GLU A 7 -25.93 9.18 -1.68
C GLU A 7 -26.36 7.70 -1.45
N PHE A 8 -25.50 6.74 -1.80
CA PHE A 8 -25.81 5.30 -1.74
C PHE A 8 -25.36 4.60 -0.45
N LEU A 9 -24.73 5.34 0.47
CA LEU A 9 -24.46 4.89 1.84
C LEU A 9 -25.61 5.29 2.80
N SER A 10 -26.82 5.41 2.27
CA SER A 10 -28.01 5.78 3.02
C SER A 10 -28.62 4.57 3.75
N LYS A 11 -28.25 4.46 5.03
CA LYS A 11 -29.01 3.88 6.16
C LYS A 11 -30.23 3.01 5.80
N LYS A 12 -30.00 1.70 5.62
CA LYS A 12 -30.76 0.59 6.22
C LYS A 12 -30.26 -0.74 5.66
N TYR A 13 -29.51 -1.45 6.49
CA TYR A 13 -29.03 -2.80 6.25
C TYR A 13 -30.20 -3.78 6.46
N GLN A 14 -30.99 -4.00 5.39
CA GLN A 14 -32.10 -4.98 5.34
C GLN A 14 -32.55 -5.28 3.90
N LYS A 15 -31.66 -5.11 2.90
CA LYS A 15 -32.02 -5.22 1.47
C LYS A 15 -31.89 -6.64 0.88
N TRP A 16 -31.20 -7.57 1.55
CA TRP A 16 -30.88 -8.88 0.97
C TRP A 16 -32.01 -9.92 1.11
N ASP A 17 -32.90 -9.78 2.10
CA ASP A 17 -34.06 -10.66 2.28
C ASP A 17 -35.05 -10.63 1.10
N ASN A 18 -35.01 -9.56 0.29
CA ASN A 18 -35.93 -9.33 -0.84
C ASN A 18 -35.26 -9.54 -2.21
N PHE A 19 -34.03 -10.06 -2.29
CA PHE A 19 -33.48 -10.47 -3.58
C PHE A 19 -34.15 -11.78 -4.02
N LYS A 20 -35.28 -11.66 -4.69
CA LYS A 20 -35.81 -12.69 -5.58
C LYS A 20 -35.46 -12.24 -7.00
N ASP A 21 -34.86 -13.12 -7.80
CA ASP A 21 -34.87 -12.92 -9.25
C ASP A 21 -36.35 -12.91 -9.64
N ASP A 22 -36.90 -11.73 -9.92
CA ASP A 22 -38.15 -11.67 -10.67
C ASP A 22 -37.80 -12.22 -12.06
N ASP A 23 -38.45 -13.32 -12.45
CA ASP A 23 -38.26 -14.11 -13.68
C ASP A 23 -38.45 -13.32 -15.00
N ASP A 24 -38.50 -11.99 -14.97
CA ASP A 24 -38.88 -11.14 -16.12
C ASP A 24 -37.69 -10.55 -16.90
N ASP A 25 -36.43 -10.82 -16.53
CA ASP A 25 -35.26 -10.43 -17.35
C ASP A 25 -34.77 -11.61 -18.21
N ASP A 26 -35.65 -12.04 -19.12
CA ASP A 26 -35.47 -13.11 -20.13
C ASP A 26 -34.39 -12.76 -21.21
N THR A 27 -33.48 -11.82 -20.90
CA THR A 27 -32.39 -11.38 -21.81
C THR A 27 -30.99 -11.79 -21.38
N ALA A 28 -30.84 -12.55 -20.29
CA ALA A 28 -29.56 -13.18 -19.94
C ALA A 28 -29.23 -14.30 -20.95
N VAL A 29 -28.46 -13.95 -21.98
CA VAL A 29 -27.88 -14.93 -22.91
C VAL A 29 -26.96 -15.86 -22.10
N PRO A 30 -27.13 -17.19 -22.19
CA PRO A 30 -26.29 -18.12 -21.43
C PRO A 30 -24.83 -17.98 -21.87
N VAL A 31 -23.98 -17.51 -20.95
CA VAL A 31 -22.54 -17.40 -21.15
C VAL A 31 -21.96 -18.81 -21.19
N GLN A 32 -21.82 -19.38 -22.39
CA GLN A 32 -21.20 -20.69 -22.59
C GLN A 32 -19.69 -20.60 -22.35
N SER A 33 -19.19 -21.22 -21.28
CA SER A 33 -17.76 -21.39 -21.01
C SER A 33 -17.23 -22.72 -21.54
N GLN A 34 -16.11 -22.72 -22.26
CA GLN A 34 -15.37 -23.94 -22.59
C GLN A 34 -14.46 -24.33 -21.42
N THR A 35 -14.56 -25.55 -20.89
CA THR A 35 -13.77 -26.02 -19.73
C THR A 35 -12.70 -27.03 -20.13
N GLN A 36 -11.45 -26.80 -19.72
CA GLN A 36 -10.39 -27.82 -19.66
C GLN A 36 -10.31 -28.41 -18.24
N TYR A 37 -10.10 -29.72 -18.11
CA TYR A 37 -10.10 -30.45 -16.84
C TYR A 37 -8.67 -30.86 -16.44
N ASP A 38 -8.24 -30.56 -15.20
CA ASP A 38 -7.07 -31.17 -14.56
C ASP A 38 -7.50 -31.76 -13.22
N HIS A 39 -7.30 -33.07 -13.04
CA HIS A 39 -7.71 -33.83 -11.84
C HIS A 39 -6.57 -33.99 -10.81
N SER A 40 -5.44 -33.31 -11.00
CA SER A 40 -4.30 -33.39 -10.07
C SER A 40 -4.48 -32.42 -8.88
N GLY A 41 -4.68 -32.93 -7.65
CA GLY A 41 -4.72 -32.04 -6.47
C GLY A 41 -5.30 -32.58 -5.16
N ASP A 42 -5.95 -33.75 -5.16
CA ASP A 42 -6.69 -34.29 -4.01
C ASP A 42 -5.82 -34.82 -2.85
N ALA A 43 -4.50 -34.97 -3.05
CA ALA A 43 -3.59 -35.59 -2.07
C ALA A 43 -3.44 -34.80 -0.76
N ASP A 44 -3.68 -33.49 -0.78
CA ASP A 44 -3.45 -32.60 0.38
C ASP A 44 -4.76 -32.19 1.10
N ILE A 45 -5.86 -32.92 0.88
CA ILE A 45 -7.18 -32.55 1.44
C ILE A 45 -7.41 -33.26 2.77
N GLU A 46 -7.47 -32.48 3.86
CA GLU A 46 -7.90 -32.98 5.17
C GLU A 46 -9.42 -33.17 5.20
N ILE A 47 -9.88 -34.42 5.29
CA ILE A 47 -11.30 -34.74 5.36
C ILE A 47 -11.77 -34.64 6.81
N VAL A 48 -12.80 -33.83 7.04
CA VAL A 48 -13.42 -33.65 8.36
C VAL A 48 -14.52 -34.70 8.53
N ASP A 49 -14.52 -35.44 9.65
CA ASP A 49 -15.51 -36.50 9.94
C ASP A 49 -16.87 -35.98 10.41
N GLN A 50 -17.31 -34.84 9.88
CA GLN A 50 -18.55 -34.17 10.27
C GLN A 50 -19.62 -34.34 9.19
N MET A 51 -20.73 -35.00 9.55
CA MET A 51 -21.93 -35.06 8.72
C MET A 51 -22.80 -33.82 8.97
N LEU A 52 -22.97 -32.97 7.96
CA LEU A 52 -23.78 -31.75 8.06
C LEU A 52 -25.27 -31.98 7.72
N LEU A 53 -25.59 -33.08 7.07
CA LEU A 53 -26.96 -33.43 6.69
C LEU A 53 -27.73 -34.06 7.85
N THR A 54 -28.98 -33.64 8.01
CA THR A 54 -29.94 -34.35 8.85
C THR A 54 -30.47 -35.60 8.16
N ARG A 55 -30.96 -36.58 8.94
CA ARG A 55 -31.53 -37.82 8.41
C ARG A 55 -32.71 -37.58 7.46
N GLY A 56 -33.57 -36.60 7.79
CA GLY A 56 -34.70 -36.22 6.93
C GLY A 56 -34.28 -35.61 5.60
N GLN A 57 -33.21 -34.80 5.57
CA GLN A 57 -32.64 -34.30 4.33
C GLN A 57 -32.06 -35.44 3.48
N LEU A 58 -31.30 -36.35 4.11
CA LEU A 58 -30.74 -37.51 3.41
C LEU A 58 -31.83 -38.33 2.69
N ASP A 59 -32.92 -38.63 3.39
CA ASP A 59 -34.03 -39.42 2.84
C ASP A 59 -34.80 -38.67 1.75
N LYS A 60 -34.90 -37.34 1.85
CA LYS A 60 -35.53 -36.49 0.84
C LYS A 60 -34.70 -36.46 -0.46
N PHE A 61 -33.41 -36.11 -0.34
CA PHE A 61 -32.56 -35.85 -1.51
C PHE A 61 -32.05 -37.13 -2.18
N LYS A 62 -31.94 -38.25 -1.46
CA LYS A 62 -31.63 -39.55 -2.08
C LYS A 62 -32.69 -40.07 -3.03
N LYS A 63 -33.94 -39.63 -2.87
CA LYS A 63 -35.07 -40.01 -3.74
C LYS A 63 -35.07 -39.28 -5.08
N LEU A 64 -34.31 -38.18 -5.19
CA LEU A 64 -34.18 -37.46 -6.45
C LEU A 64 -33.39 -38.31 -7.47
N ASP A 65 -33.77 -38.18 -8.73
CA ASP A 65 -33.05 -38.79 -9.83
C ASP A 65 -31.65 -38.20 -9.93
N GLN A 66 -30.67 -39.04 -10.28
CA GLN A 66 -29.30 -38.60 -10.45
C GLN A 66 -28.95 -38.51 -11.93
N THR A 67 -28.70 -37.29 -12.40
CA THR A 67 -28.23 -37.05 -13.77
C THR A 67 -26.78 -37.49 -13.87
N LYS A 68 -26.51 -38.52 -14.68
CA LYS A 68 -25.14 -39.04 -14.85
C LYS A 68 -24.27 -38.07 -15.64
N GLN A 69 -22.99 -38.00 -15.27
CA GLN A 69 -21.99 -37.10 -15.85
C GLN A 69 -22.23 -35.60 -15.61
N GLU A 70 -23.30 -35.19 -14.93
CA GLU A 70 -23.52 -33.79 -14.62
C GLU A 70 -22.55 -33.31 -13.53
N ILE A 71 -21.87 -32.20 -13.78
CA ILE A 71 -20.85 -31.64 -12.89
C ILE A 71 -21.24 -30.22 -12.53
N TRP A 72 -21.41 -29.98 -11.24
CA TRP A 72 -21.61 -28.64 -10.70
C TRP A 72 -20.33 -28.13 -10.06
N GLN A 73 -19.93 -26.90 -10.37
CA GLN A 73 -18.86 -26.20 -9.68
C GLN A 73 -19.47 -25.12 -8.79
N ILE A 74 -19.18 -25.19 -7.48
CA ILE A 74 -19.62 -24.17 -6.53
C ILE A 74 -18.44 -23.28 -6.20
N VAL A 75 -18.61 -21.98 -6.41
CA VAL A 75 -17.56 -20.98 -6.21
C VAL A 75 -18.05 -19.89 -5.27
N VAL A 76 -17.18 -19.49 -4.34
CA VAL A 76 -17.41 -18.39 -3.41
C VAL A 76 -16.41 -17.29 -3.71
N ARG A 77 -16.90 -16.12 -4.13
CA ARG A 77 -16.06 -14.98 -4.53
C ARG A 77 -16.58 -13.68 -3.94
N LYS A 78 -15.69 -12.73 -3.69
CA LYS A 78 -16.09 -11.35 -3.42
C LYS A 78 -16.51 -10.71 -4.73
N LEU A 79 -17.64 -10.02 -4.72
CA LEU A 79 -18.09 -9.25 -5.87
C LEU A 79 -17.23 -7.99 -6.04
N ARG A 80 -17.04 -7.57 -7.29
CA ARG A 80 -16.26 -6.38 -7.66
C ARG A 80 -17.14 -5.13 -7.62
N VAL A 81 -17.80 -4.93 -6.48
CA VAL A 81 -18.66 -3.77 -6.18
C VAL A 81 -18.53 -3.38 -4.71
N TRP A 82 -18.87 -2.13 -4.41
CA TRP A 82 -19.02 -1.62 -3.06
C TRP A 82 -20.48 -1.71 -2.60
N SER A 83 -20.66 -2.27 -1.41
CA SER A 83 -21.93 -2.31 -0.68
C SER A 83 -21.72 -1.83 0.76
N ALA A 84 -22.80 -1.54 1.47
CA ALA A 84 -22.74 -1.21 2.90
C ALA A 84 -22.58 -2.48 3.75
N SER A 85 -21.65 -2.45 4.69
CA SER A 85 -21.44 -3.52 5.68
C SER A 85 -22.62 -3.69 6.63
N SER A 86 -22.77 -4.91 7.13
CA SER A 86 -23.74 -5.29 8.18
C SER A 86 -23.57 -4.57 9.50
N GLN A 87 -22.36 -4.11 9.78
CA GLN A 87 -22.03 -3.43 11.04
C GLN A 87 -22.66 -2.03 11.11
N GLY A 88 -23.12 -1.49 9.97
CA GLY A 88 -23.62 -0.12 9.89
C GLY A 88 -22.51 0.92 10.09
N ALA A 89 -22.89 2.18 10.19
CA ALA A 89 -22.00 3.27 10.60
C ALA A 89 -22.62 4.02 11.78
N GLU A 90 -21.77 4.72 12.54
CA GLU A 90 -22.21 5.59 13.62
C GLU A 90 -23.11 6.73 13.10
N GLU A 91 -23.91 7.31 13.99
CA GLU A 91 -24.89 8.33 13.60
C GLU A 91 -24.19 9.61 13.12
N GLY A 92 -24.19 9.83 11.80
CA GLY A 92 -23.58 11.00 11.16
C GLY A 92 -22.39 10.67 10.25
N ASP A 93 -21.92 9.41 10.29
CA ASP A 93 -20.85 8.92 9.43
C ASP A 93 -21.37 8.19 8.18
N ASP A 94 -20.53 8.15 7.14
CA ASP A 94 -20.76 7.38 5.92
C ASP A 94 -20.76 5.87 6.23
N ALA A 95 -21.61 5.08 5.56
CA ALA A 95 -21.67 3.64 5.77
C ALA A 95 -20.32 2.95 5.48
N ILE A 96 -19.97 1.95 6.29
CA ILE A 96 -18.71 1.22 6.14
C ILE A 96 -18.74 0.42 4.82
N PRO A 97 -17.83 0.69 3.87
CA PRO A 97 -17.84 0.02 2.58
C PRO A 97 -17.27 -1.40 2.72
N CYS A 98 -17.96 -2.39 2.14
CA CYS A 98 -17.49 -3.76 2.03
C CYS A 98 -17.76 -4.34 0.63
N ARG A 99 -17.00 -5.38 0.28
CA ARG A 99 -17.25 -6.19 -0.92
C ARG A 99 -18.05 -7.43 -0.51
N PRO A 100 -19.27 -7.62 -1.05
CA PRO A 100 -20.12 -8.74 -0.65
C PRO A 100 -19.59 -10.06 -1.20
N TYR A 101 -19.62 -11.13 -0.41
CA TYR A 101 -19.41 -12.49 -0.87
C TYR A 101 -20.65 -13.00 -1.60
N ALA A 102 -20.44 -13.66 -2.74
CA ALA A 102 -21.46 -14.37 -3.48
C ALA A 102 -21.07 -15.84 -3.64
N ILE A 103 -22.07 -16.71 -3.50
CA ILE A 103 -21.99 -18.13 -3.79
C ILE A 103 -22.64 -18.33 -5.16
N LEU A 104 -21.89 -18.92 -6.09
CA LEU A 104 -22.36 -19.30 -7.42
C LEU A 104 -22.34 -20.83 -7.53
N VAL A 105 -23.48 -21.42 -7.88
CA VAL A 105 -23.62 -22.83 -8.22
C VAL A 105 -23.73 -22.91 -9.74
N ASN A 106 -22.71 -23.46 -10.40
CA ASN A 106 -22.61 -23.48 -11.85
C ASN A 106 -22.66 -24.92 -12.36
N ASN A 107 -23.52 -25.22 -13.33
CA ASN A 107 -23.43 -26.45 -14.10
C ASN A 107 -22.37 -26.23 -15.17
N ILE A 108 -21.16 -26.76 -14.95
CA ILE A 108 -20.05 -26.62 -15.91
C ILE A 108 -20.13 -27.67 -17.03
N TYR A 109 -20.86 -28.76 -16.80
CA TYR A 109 -21.16 -29.76 -17.81
C TYR A 109 -22.49 -30.46 -17.50
N PRO A 110 -23.40 -30.63 -18.49
CA PRO A 110 -23.20 -30.35 -19.92
C PRO A 110 -23.64 -28.94 -20.36
N LEU A 111 -24.31 -28.16 -19.50
CA LEU A 111 -25.05 -26.97 -19.93
C LEU A 111 -24.20 -25.69 -19.93
N GLY A 112 -23.18 -25.61 -19.06
CA GLY A 112 -22.34 -24.42 -18.96
C GLY A 112 -23.12 -23.18 -18.51
N GLN A 113 -23.97 -23.32 -17.48
CA GLN A 113 -24.87 -22.25 -17.01
C GLN A 113 -24.85 -22.10 -15.49
N VAL A 114 -25.20 -20.91 -15.00
CA VAL A 114 -25.42 -20.66 -13.58
C VAL A 114 -26.74 -21.31 -13.16
N VAL A 115 -26.68 -22.25 -12.21
CA VAL A 115 -27.84 -22.94 -11.63
C VAL A 115 -28.47 -22.09 -10.53
N SER A 116 -27.65 -21.55 -9.64
CA SER A 116 -28.14 -20.72 -8.53
C SER A 116 -27.08 -19.74 -8.11
N LYS A 117 -27.51 -18.58 -7.60
CA LYS A 117 -26.65 -17.54 -7.08
C LYS A 117 -27.24 -17.01 -5.77
N LYS A 118 -26.39 -16.77 -4.78
CA LYS A 118 -26.79 -16.16 -3.51
C LYS A 118 -25.74 -15.17 -3.05
N ILE A 119 -26.16 -13.96 -2.70
CA ILE A 119 -25.31 -13.00 -2.01
C ILE A 119 -25.39 -13.30 -0.52
N CYS A 120 -24.25 -13.32 0.16
CA CYS A 120 -24.16 -13.67 1.56
C CYS A 120 -24.78 -12.57 2.43
N ASP A 121 -25.38 -12.98 3.55
CA ASP A 121 -25.83 -12.10 4.61
C ASP A 121 -25.33 -12.69 5.94
N PRO A 122 -24.31 -12.08 6.59
CA PRO A 122 -23.68 -10.80 6.25
C PRO A 122 -22.81 -10.81 4.96
N PRO A 123 -22.78 -9.71 4.16
CA PRO A 123 -22.08 -9.66 2.89
C PRO A 123 -20.56 -9.73 3.07
N GLU A 124 -20.01 -9.17 4.13
CA GLU A 124 -18.57 -9.20 4.40
C GLU A 124 -18.05 -10.51 4.98
N VAL A 125 -18.93 -11.46 5.33
CA VAL A 125 -18.55 -12.72 5.98
C VAL A 125 -18.49 -13.85 4.95
N TYR A 126 -17.41 -14.64 5.01
CA TYR A 126 -17.28 -15.84 4.19
C TYR A 126 -18.31 -16.89 4.65
N PRO A 127 -19.12 -17.47 3.74
CA PRO A 127 -20.17 -18.40 4.09
C PRO A 127 -19.64 -19.71 4.67
N SER A 128 -20.38 -20.29 5.60
CA SER A 128 -20.08 -21.58 6.18
C SER A 128 -20.34 -22.73 5.19
N ALA A 129 -19.66 -23.87 5.39
CA ALA A 129 -19.92 -25.07 4.60
C ALA A 129 -21.40 -25.50 4.67
N ARG A 130 -22.07 -25.28 5.80
CA ARG A 130 -23.49 -25.57 5.96
C ARG A 130 -24.36 -24.71 5.03
N GLU A 131 -24.11 -23.41 4.95
CA GLU A 131 -24.87 -22.51 4.06
C GLU A 131 -24.66 -22.85 2.58
N ILE A 132 -23.43 -23.21 2.21
CA ILE A 132 -23.08 -23.67 0.87
C ILE A 132 -23.83 -24.96 0.52
N LEU A 133 -23.88 -25.91 1.46
CA LEU A 133 -24.64 -27.16 1.31
C LEU A 133 -26.14 -26.90 1.21
N GLU A 134 -26.70 -26.04 2.06
CA GLU A 134 -28.13 -25.69 2.00
C GLU A 134 -28.50 -25.05 0.66
N LEU A 135 -27.62 -24.20 0.10
CA LEU A 135 -27.84 -23.61 -1.23
C LEU A 135 -27.81 -24.66 -2.33
N SER A 136 -26.86 -25.59 -2.31
CA SER A 136 -26.78 -26.65 -3.34
C SER A 136 -27.96 -27.61 -3.27
N LEU A 137 -28.43 -27.94 -2.06
CA LEU A 137 -29.65 -28.73 -1.86
C LEU A 137 -30.89 -28.01 -2.38
N ASN A 138 -30.99 -26.70 -2.14
CA ASN A 138 -32.10 -25.91 -2.69
C ASN A 138 -32.05 -25.90 -4.22
N ALA A 139 -30.87 -25.75 -4.82
CA ALA A 139 -30.69 -25.83 -6.28
C ALA A 139 -31.07 -27.21 -6.87
N MET A 140 -30.91 -28.31 -6.12
CA MET A 140 -31.38 -29.64 -6.53
C MET A 140 -32.91 -29.77 -6.45
N ALA A 141 -33.52 -29.14 -5.45
CA ALA A 141 -34.96 -29.15 -5.22
C ALA A 141 -35.73 -28.16 -6.12
N ASP A 142 -35.07 -27.09 -6.56
CA ASP A 142 -35.64 -26.01 -7.35
C ASP A 142 -34.60 -25.48 -8.35
N PRO A 143 -34.26 -26.27 -9.39
CA PRO A 143 -33.32 -25.84 -10.42
C PRO A 143 -33.96 -24.76 -11.32
N PRO A 144 -33.16 -23.85 -11.90
CA PRO A 144 -33.67 -22.83 -12.81
C PRO A 144 -34.21 -23.47 -14.08
N SER A 145 -35.19 -22.82 -14.71
CA SER A 145 -35.88 -23.27 -15.93
C SER A 145 -36.70 -24.58 -15.76
N LYS A 146 -37.31 -25.11 -16.83
CA LYS A 146 -38.21 -26.30 -16.79
C LYS A 146 -37.48 -27.63 -16.53
N ILE A 147 -36.38 -27.61 -15.78
CA ILE A 147 -35.58 -28.79 -15.44
C ILE A 147 -36.25 -29.48 -14.24
N PRO A 148 -36.48 -30.81 -14.27
CA PRO A 148 -37.03 -31.52 -13.12
C PRO A 148 -36.04 -31.54 -11.95
N GLN A 149 -36.54 -31.74 -10.73
CA GLN A 149 -35.71 -31.89 -9.54
C GLN A 149 -34.76 -33.08 -9.70
N HIS A 150 -33.46 -32.85 -9.52
CA HIS A 150 -32.44 -33.86 -9.71
C HIS A 150 -31.23 -33.54 -8.86
N ARG A 151 -30.35 -34.54 -8.70
CA ARG A 151 -29.02 -34.37 -8.11
C ARG A 151 -27.95 -34.57 -9.19
N PRO A 152 -26.85 -33.79 -9.14
CA PRO A 152 -25.73 -33.97 -10.05
C PRO A 152 -24.96 -35.27 -9.73
N ASP A 153 -24.09 -35.68 -10.66
CA ASP A 153 -23.16 -36.78 -10.46
C ASP A 153 -21.98 -36.32 -9.57
N LYS A 154 -21.47 -35.11 -9.84
CA LYS A 154 -20.32 -34.54 -9.14
C LYS A 154 -20.53 -33.08 -8.75
N ILE A 155 -19.98 -32.70 -7.59
CA ILE A 155 -19.82 -31.32 -7.16
C ILE A 155 -18.34 -31.05 -6.91
N VAL A 156 -17.84 -29.97 -7.50
CA VAL A 156 -16.42 -29.62 -7.42
C VAL A 156 -16.22 -28.23 -6.81
N PHE A 157 -15.11 -28.07 -6.09
CA PHE A 157 -14.72 -26.80 -5.45
C PHE A 157 -13.27 -26.48 -5.77
N ALA A 158 -12.95 -25.18 -5.89
CA ALA A 158 -11.58 -24.70 -5.97
C ALA A 158 -10.93 -24.55 -4.58
N ASP A 159 -11.74 -24.41 -3.52
CA ASP A 159 -11.25 -24.36 -2.15
C ASP A 159 -11.15 -25.78 -1.58
N LYS A 160 -9.92 -26.25 -1.34
CA LYS A 160 -9.64 -27.57 -0.77
C LYS A 160 -10.25 -27.75 0.63
N ALA A 161 -10.36 -26.68 1.43
CA ALA A 161 -10.95 -26.78 2.77
C ALA A 161 -12.45 -27.08 2.70
N LEU A 162 -13.16 -26.49 1.72
CA LEU A 162 -14.57 -26.80 1.48
C LEU A 162 -14.78 -28.24 1.03
N VAL A 163 -13.89 -28.77 0.17
CA VAL A 163 -13.92 -30.19 -0.22
C VAL A 163 -13.82 -31.07 1.04
N GLY A 164 -12.85 -30.82 1.90
CA GLY A 164 -12.65 -31.57 3.14
C GLY A 164 -13.86 -31.58 4.07
N GLN A 165 -14.55 -30.44 4.20
CA GLN A 165 -15.73 -30.28 5.07
C GLN A 165 -17.02 -30.89 4.48
N LEU A 166 -17.18 -30.86 3.16
CA LEU A 166 -18.44 -31.23 2.50
C LEU A 166 -18.46 -32.65 1.90
N ARG A 167 -17.28 -33.25 1.71
CA ARG A 167 -17.13 -34.54 1.02
C ARG A 167 -17.96 -35.65 1.63
N LEU A 168 -17.99 -35.78 2.96
CA LEU A 168 -18.82 -36.81 3.62
C LEU A 168 -20.32 -36.60 3.42
N SER A 169 -20.77 -35.34 3.47
CA SER A 169 -22.17 -34.99 3.30
C SER A 169 -22.65 -35.29 1.88
N TYR A 170 -21.87 -34.92 0.85
CA TYR A 170 -22.22 -35.23 -0.54
C TYR A 170 -22.09 -36.71 -0.87
N ALA A 171 -21.06 -37.40 -0.37
CA ALA A 171 -20.91 -38.84 -0.55
C ALA A 171 -22.11 -39.60 0.03
N ALA A 172 -22.66 -39.14 1.15
CA ALA A 172 -23.86 -39.71 1.73
C ALA A 172 -25.07 -39.61 0.80
N LEU A 173 -25.15 -38.61 -0.08
CA LEU A 173 -26.18 -38.45 -1.12
C LEU A 173 -25.86 -39.18 -2.43
N GLY A 174 -24.70 -39.84 -2.52
CA GLY A 174 -24.21 -40.49 -3.74
C GLY A 174 -23.61 -39.51 -4.75
N ILE A 175 -23.24 -38.31 -4.33
CA ILE A 175 -22.63 -37.27 -5.16
C ILE A 175 -21.12 -37.25 -4.89
N GLU A 176 -20.31 -37.30 -5.93
CA GLU A 176 -18.85 -37.21 -5.80
C GLU A 176 -18.43 -35.77 -5.49
N CYS A 177 -17.56 -35.56 -4.49
CA CYS A 177 -17.09 -34.23 -4.10
C CYS A 177 -15.58 -34.13 -4.21
N THR A 178 -15.06 -33.33 -5.15
CA THR A 178 -13.63 -33.27 -5.48
C THR A 178 -13.11 -31.85 -5.69
N TYR A 179 -11.79 -31.70 -5.67
CA TYR A 179 -11.13 -30.45 -6.04
C TYR A 179 -11.12 -30.29 -7.57
N LEU A 180 -11.44 -29.09 -8.04
CA LEU A 180 -11.21 -28.66 -9.41
C LEU A 180 -10.89 -27.16 -9.41
N THR A 181 -9.89 -26.76 -10.20
CA THR A 181 -9.61 -25.34 -10.44
C THR A 181 -10.83 -24.62 -11.01
N GLU A 182 -10.92 -23.32 -10.76
CA GLU A 182 -12.02 -22.50 -11.26
C GLU A 182 -12.10 -22.52 -12.80
N SER A 183 -13.33 -22.57 -13.32
CA SER A 183 -13.60 -22.46 -14.75
C SER A 183 -13.47 -21.02 -15.24
N ASP A 184 -12.97 -20.85 -16.47
CA ASP A 184 -12.68 -19.55 -17.07
C ASP A 184 -13.90 -18.60 -17.17
N GLY A 185 -15.13 -19.13 -17.15
CA GLY A 185 -16.37 -18.34 -17.27
C GLY A 185 -16.82 -17.62 -16.00
N ILE A 186 -16.22 -17.93 -14.84
CA ILE A 186 -16.68 -17.40 -13.55
C ILE A 186 -16.49 -15.87 -13.46
N ASP A 187 -15.38 -15.34 -13.98
CA ASP A 187 -15.12 -13.89 -13.95
C ASP A 187 -16.20 -13.10 -14.71
N ALA A 188 -16.68 -13.64 -15.83
CA ALA A 188 -17.77 -13.04 -16.59
C ALA A 188 -19.08 -13.05 -15.78
N CYS A 189 -19.39 -14.16 -15.10
CA CYS A 189 -20.58 -14.27 -14.24
C CYS A 189 -20.53 -13.28 -13.08
N ILE A 190 -19.36 -13.10 -12.45
CA ILE A 190 -19.16 -12.11 -11.38
C ILE A 190 -19.34 -10.68 -11.89
N SER A 191 -18.80 -10.39 -13.08
CA SER A 191 -18.95 -9.07 -13.72
C SER A 191 -20.41 -8.77 -14.05
N GLU A 192 -21.15 -9.73 -14.60
CA GLU A 192 -22.58 -9.58 -14.90
C GLU A 192 -23.42 -9.36 -13.64
N LEU A 193 -23.21 -10.18 -12.60
CA LEU A 193 -23.89 -10.01 -11.32
C LEU A 193 -23.56 -8.66 -10.68
N SER A 194 -22.30 -8.25 -10.72
CA SER A 194 -21.85 -6.93 -10.26
C SER A 194 -22.57 -5.80 -11.00
N GLY A 195 -22.63 -5.87 -12.34
CA GLY A 195 -23.34 -4.89 -13.16
C GLY A 195 -24.85 -4.86 -12.92
N HIS A 196 -25.48 -5.99 -12.66
CA HIS A 196 -26.89 -6.05 -12.26
C HIS A 196 -27.12 -5.33 -10.92
N LEU A 197 -26.27 -5.55 -9.92
CA LEU A 197 -26.39 -4.87 -8.62
C LEU A 197 -26.23 -3.35 -8.73
N VAL A 198 -25.33 -2.88 -9.61
CA VAL A 198 -25.19 -1.45 -9.90
C VAL A 198 -26.45 -0.92 -10.60
N ARG A 199 -26.99 -1.63 -11.61
CA ARG A 199 -28.23 -1.22 -12.31
C ARG A 199 -29.45 -1.13 -11.39
N LYS A 200 -29.51 -1.94 -10.32
CA LYS A 200 -30.58 -1.94 -9.32
C LYS A 200 -30.34 -0.96 -8.15
N ASP A 201 -29.32 -0.10 -8.22
CA ASP A 201 -28.93 0.81 -7.13
C ASP A 201 -28.73 0.09 -5.78
N LEU A 202 -28.19 -1.13 -5.84
CA LEU A 202 -27.85 -1.95 -4.66
C LEU A 202 -26.37 -1.86 -4.30
N ALA A 203 -25.52 -1.54 -5.27
CA ALA A 203 -24.08 -1.43 -5.11
C ALA A 203 -23.51 -0.35 -6.03
N SER A 204 -22.25 0.05 -5.79
CA SER A 204 -21.56 1.04 -6.61
C SER A 204 -20.15 0.62 -6.97
N ILE A 205 -19.59 1.19 -8.04
CA ILE A 205 -18.20 0.97 -8.43
C ILE A 205 -17.50 2.33 -8.44
N GLY A 206 -16.40 2.44 -7.69
CA GLY A 206 -15.59 3.65 -7.65
C GLY A 206 -14.67 3.74 -8.87
N SER A 207 -14.39 4.95 -9.34
CA SER A 207 -13.47 5.19 -10.48
C SER A 207 -12.05 4.66 -10.30
N VAL A 208 -11.63 4.43 -9.05
CA VAL A 208 -10.33 3.83 -8.70
C VAL A 208 -10.39 2.30 -8.73
N SER A 209 -11.56 1.71 -8.47
CA SER A 209 -11.72 0.29 -8.22
C SER A 209 -11.48 -0.58 -9.46
N GLU A 210 -11.77 -0.06 -10.65
CA GLU A 210 -11.53 -0.75 -11.93
C GLU A 210 -10.12 -0.54 -12.51
N LYS A 211 -9.29 0.27 -11.86
CA LYS A 211 -7.91 0.45 -12.33
C LYS A 211 -7.15 -0.87 -12.19
N PRO A 212 -6.15 -1.12 -13.04
CA PRO A 212 -5.27 -2.28 -12.85
C PRO A 212 -4.56 -2.21 -11.49
N GLY A 213 -4.38 -3.36 -10.86
CA GLY A 213 -3.58 -3.50 -9.64
C GLY A 213 -2.10 -3.21 -9.84
N LEU A 214 -1.33 -3.35 -8.76
CA LEU A 214 0.11 -3.14 -8.76
C LEU A 214 0.81 -4.18 -9.63
N PRO A 215 1.74 -3.75 -10.52
CA PRO A 215 2.52 -4.67 -11.33
C PRO A 215 3.65 -5.29 -10.47
N LEU A 216 3.30 -6.10 -9.48
CA LEU A 216 4.23 -6.83 -8.62
C LEU A 216 4.10 -8.33 -8.88
N PRO A 217 5.22 -9.07 -8.88
CA PRO A 217 5.16 -10.53 -8.88
C PRO A 217 4.62 -11.06 -7.54
N ALA A 218 4.02 -12.24 -7.54
CA ALA A 218 3.34 -12.83 -6.38
C ALA A 218 4.23 -12.91 -5.13
N ASP A 219 5.53 -13.19 -5.30
CA ASP A 219 6.52 -13.29 -4.21
C ASP A 219 6.88 -11.93 -3.58
N ALA A 220 6.56 -10.82 -4.25
CA ALA A 220 6.83 -9.46 -3.79
C ALA A 220 5.63 -8.78 -3.14
N ILE A 221 4.40 -9.25 -3.40
CA ILE A 221 3.15 -8.62 -2.94
C ILE A 221 3.10 -8.57 -1.41
N GLN A 222 3.35 -9.70 -0.75
CA GLN A 222 3.32 -9.78 0.71
C GLN A 222 4.39 -8.87 1.36
N ALA A 223 5.59 -8.84 0.79
CA ALA A 223 6.67 -7.99 1.28
C ALA A 223 6.35 -6.49 1.16
N TRP A 224 5.73 -6.08 0.05
CA TRP A 224 5.27 -4.70 -0.14
C TRP A 224 4.25 -4.27 0.93
N TYR A 225 3.21 -5.08 1.15
CA TYR A 225 2.16 -4.76 2.10
C TYR A 225 2.67 -4.82 3.54
N GLU A 226 3.57 -5.74 3.89
CA GLU A 226 4.18 -5.80 5.22
C GLU A 226 5.04 -4.56 5.51
N ALA A 227 5.83 -4.09 4.53
CA ALA A 227 6.61 -2.86 4.65
C ALA A 227 5.71 -1.64 4.91
N CYS A 228 4.58 -1.57 4.20
CA CYS A 228 3.56 -0.54 4.37
C CYS A 228 2.87 -0.61 5.74
N ALA A 229 2.47 -1.81 6.19
CA ALA A 229 1.82 -2.02 7.46
C ALA A 229 2.74 -1.65 8.63
N THR A 230 4.01 -2.09 8.58
CA THR A 230 5.03 -1.69 9.57
C THR A 230 5.22 -0.18 9.61
N PHE A 231 5.22 0.50 8.45
CA PHE A 231 5.34 1.96 8.39
C PHE A 231 4.17 2.64 9.12
N VAL A 232 2.95 2.13 8.96
CA VAL A 232 1.75 2.65 9.64
C VAL A 232 1.85 2.43 11.15
N ASP A 233 2.21 1.22 11.59
CA ASP A 233 2.36 0.88 13.02
C ASP A 233 3.36 1.81 13.72
N LEU A 234 4.46 2.14 13.04
CA LEU A 234 5.48 3.04 13.58
C LEU A 234 5.05 4.51 13.62
N SER A 235 3.98 4.86 12.89
CA SER A 235 3.37 6.20 12.85
C SER A 235 4.39 7.34 12.73
N PRO A 236 5.25 7.36 11.70
CA PRO A 236 6.30 8.37 11.51
C PRO A 236 5.77 9.80 11.52
N TRP A 237 4.50 10.01 11.16
CA TRP A 237 3.87 11.32 11.22
C TRP A 237 3.70 11.90 12.61
N ARG A 238 3.79 11.10 13.66
CA ARG A 238 3.82 11.58 15.04
C ARG A 238 5.25 11.87 15.52
N LYS A 239 6.26 11.35 14.82
CA LYS A 239 7.68 11.37 15.24
C LYS A 239 8.54 12.34 14.42
N LEU A 240 8.18 12.59 13.17
CA LEU A 240 8.93 13.41 12.22
C LEU A 240 8.07 14.55 11.66
N VAL A 241 8.71 15.69 11.45
CA VAL A 241 8.13 16.85 10.74
C VAL A 241 8.30 16.63 9.23
N GLU A 242 7.42 17.18 8.40
CA GLU A 242 7.49 17.04 6.92
C GLU A 242 8.81 17.53 6.31
N ARG A 243 9.47 18.52 6.93
CA ARG A 243 10.80 19.01 6.50
C ARG A 243 11.96 18.05 6.82
N GLN A 244 11.73 17.08 7.69
CA GLN A 244 12.72 16.09 8.05
C GLN A 244 12.78 14.99 6.98
N SER A 245 13.99 14.70 6.55
CA SER A 245 14.23 13.72 5.50
C SER A 245 15.53 12.98 5.71
N ILE A 246 15.59 11.79 5.15
CA ILE A 246 16.78 10.95 5.12
C ILE A 246 17.24 10.75 3.68
N GLN A 247 18.55 10.73 3.48
CA GLN A 247 19.16 10.25 2.25
C GLN A 247 19.50 8.77 2.44
N ILE A 248 19.10 7.96 1.47
CA ILE A 248 19.36 6.54 1.38
C ILE A 248 20.38 6.33 0.28
N ASP A 249 21.55 5.81 0.64
CA ASP A 249 22.56 5.37 -0.30
C ASP A 249 22.58 3.84 -0.35
N THR A 250 22.35 3.28 -1.54
CA THR A 250 22.53 1.84 -1.75
C THR A 250 23.98 1.53 -2.04
N THR A 251 24.62 0.68 -1.23
CA THR A 251 25.82 -0.03 -1.64
C THR A 251 25.40 -1.16 -2.59
N SER A 252 26.06 -1.31 -3.75
CA SER A 252 25.65 -2.29 -4.77
C SER A 252 25.39 -3.68 -4.18
N CYS A 253 24.16 -4.18 -4.26
CA CYS A 253 23.84 -5.59 -4.03
C CYS A 253 24.71 -6.47 -4.94
N LYS A 254 25.22 -7.58 -4.38
CA LYS A 254 25.85 -8.65 -5.13
C LYS A 254 24.79 -9.23 -6.09
N ALA A 255 24.82 -8.83 -7.35
CA ALA A 255 24.05 -9.51 -8.38
C ALA A 255 24.55 -10.96 -8.48
N GLY A 256 23.62 -11.91 -8.34
CA GLY A 256 23.87 -13.33 -8.60
C GLY A 256 24.48 -13.55 -9.99
N ARG A 257 25.34 -14.57 -10.07
CA ARG A 257 26.19 -14.96 -11.19
C ARG A 257 25.48 -14.88 -12.56
N SER A 258 26.01 -14.05 -13.46
CA SER A 258 26.23 -14.42 -14.87
C SER A 258 27.11 -13.38 -15.61
N THR A 259 28.29 -13.85 -15.99
CA THR A 259 29.23 -13.45 -17.07
C THR A 259 29.51 -11.96 -17.42
N SER A 260 30.75 -11.60 -17.09
CA SER A 260 31.75 -10.90 -17.91
C SER A 260 31.72 -9.36 -18.04
N ARG A 261 32.82 -8.76 -17.54
CA ARG A 261 33.36 -7.42 -17.82
C ARG A 261 32.42 -6.22 -17.58
N CYS A 262 32.23 -5.88 -16.31
CA CYS A 262 32.00 -4.49 -15.90
C CYS A 262 33.22 -3.98 -15.13
N SER A 263 34.08 -3.21 -15.81
CA SER A 263 35.13 -2.44 -15.17
C SER A 263 34.52 -1.34 -14.30
N ALA A 264 35.06 -1.22 -13.09
CA ALA A 264 34.83 -0.24 -12.05
C ALA A 264 34.17 1.11 -12.46
N THR A 265 32.90 1.28 -12.13
CA THR A 265 32.40 2.52 -11.52
C THR A 265 31.23 2.16 -10.59
N ARG A 266 31.51 1.99 -9.29
CA ARG A 266 30.49 1.79 -8.25
C ARG A 266 29.53 2.99 -8.24
N ARG A 267 28.39 2.92 -8.94
CA ARG A 267 27.34 3.96 -8.85
C ARG A 267 26.43 3.64 -7.67
N THR A 268 26.72 4.21 -6.52
CA THR A 268 25.75 4.35 -5.43
C THR A 268 24.56 5.13 -5.96
N ARG A 269 23.37 4.53 -5.99
CA ARG A 269 22.13 5.26 -6.28
C ARG A 269 21.66 5.88 -4.97
N THR A 270 21.63 7.20 -4.92
CA THR A 270 21.22 7.95 -3.73
C THR A 270 19.82 8.49 -3.97
N LYS A 271 18.91 8.25 -3.01
CA LYS A 271 17.55 8.80 -3.03
C LYS A 271 17.23 9.44 -1.70
N ARG A 272 16.30 10.39 -1.67
CA ARG A 272 15.88 11.05 -0.44
C ARG A 272 14.46 10.67 -0.12
N VAL A 273 14.20 10.39 1.14
CA VAL A 273 12.89 10.00 1.62
C VAL A 273 12.48 10.97 2.70
N SER A 274 11.26 11.47 2.58
CA SER A 274 10.66 12.33 3.58
C SER A 274 9.24 11.87 3.84
N ARG A 275 8.76 12.14 5.04
CA ARG A 275 7.35 11.96 5.36
C ARG A 275 6.55 13.02 4.60
N VAL A 276 5.44 12.63 3.98
CA VAL A 276 4.47 13.59 3.42
C VAL A 276 3.31 13.76 4.38
N ARG A 277 2.86 15.00 4.55
CA ARG A 277 1.55 15.29 5.14
C ARG A 277 0.83 16.31 4.28
N ARG A 278 -0.07 15.85 3.42
CA ARG A 278 -0.85 16.75 2.56
C ARG A 278 -2.26 16.96 3.15
N PRO A 279 -2.66 18.20 3.46
CA PRO A 279 -4.07 18.56 3.37
C PRO A 279 -4.39 18.74 1.89
N LEU A 280 -5.07 17.76 1.28
CA LEU A 280 -5.61 17.95 -0.06
C LEU A 280 -6.81 18.92 0.02
N PRO A 281 -6.99 19.85 -0.93
CA PRO A 281 -8.21 20.64 -1.01
C PRO A 281 -9.41 19.69 -1.22
N PRO A 282 -10.61 20.04 -0.71
CA PRO A 282 -11.79 19.17 -0.70
C PRO A 282 -12.33 18.82 -2.11
N THR A 283 -11.76 19.37 -3.18
CA THR A 283 -12.26 19.24 -4.56
C THR A 283 -11.56 18.17 -5.39
N SER A 284 -10.55 17.45 -4.88
CA SER A 284 -10.00 16.28 -5.58
C SER A 284 -10.62 15.00 -5.05
N LEU A 285 -11.16 14.17 -5.96
CA LEU A 285 -11.85 12.87 -5.80
C LEU A 285 -11.18 11.81 -4.87
N LEU A 286 -10.10 12.16 -4.18
CA LEU A 286 -9.40 11.35 -3.21
C LEU A 286 -9.35 12.15 -1.90
N THR A 287 -10.36 11.99 -1.05
CA THR A 287 -10.39 12.49 0.34
C THR A 287 -9.41 11.69 1.22
N VAL A 288 -8.20 11.43 0.74
CA VAL A 288 -7.12 10.83 1.52
C VAL A 288 -6.59 11.93 2.43
N ARG A 289 -6.82 11.79 3.75
CA ARG A 289 -6.03 12.53 4.76
C ARG A 289 -4.57 12.12 4.57
N GLY A 290 -3.85 12.85 3.72
CA GLY A 290 -2.63 12.44 3.04
C GLY A 290 -1.41 12.24 3.94
N LEU A 291 -1.45 11.21 4.78
CA LEU A 291 -0.29 10.67 5.47
C LEU A 291 0.43 9.73 4.52
N GLY A 292 1.74 9.84 4.46
CA GLY A 292 2.50 9.04 3.52
C GLY A 292 4.00 9.23 3.57
N LEU A 293 4.63 8.65 2.56
CA LEU A 293 6.06 8.71 2.30
C LEU A 293 6.25 9.28 0.90
N ALA A 294 7.15 10.25 0.73
CA ALA A 294 7.65 10.66 -0.57
C ALA A 294 9.12 10.33 -0.71
N LEU A 295 9.46 9.85 -1.89
CA LEU A 295 10.78 9.53 -2.36
C LEU A 295 11.15 10.48 -3.50
N PHE A 296 12.17 11.28 -3.24
CA PHE A 296 12.73 12.28 -4.15
C PHE A 296 14.01 11.76 -4.77
N PHE A 297 14.14 12.00 -6.07
CA PHE A 297 15.31 11.60 -6.84
C PHE A 297 16.50 12.55 -6.61
N THR A 298 16.23 13.83 -6.35
CA THR A 298 17.27 14.82 -6.06
C THR A 298 16.95 15.62 -4.80
N ARG A 299 17.99 16.25 -4.21
CA ARG A 299 17.82 17.16 -3.07
C ARG A 299 16.99 18.38 -3.44
N THR A 300 17.13 18.85 -4.68
CA THR A 300 16.39 19.98 -5.21
C THR A 300 14.90 19.73 -5.23
N ASP A 301 14.47 18.54 -5.64
CA ASP A 301 13.03 18.22 -5.70
C ASP A 301 12.42 18.25 -4.31
N LEU A 302 13.09 17.62 -3.35
CA LEU A 302 12.71 17.68 -1.94
C LEU A 302 12.64 19.13 -1.45
N GLN A 303 13.65 19.94 -1.76
CA GLN A 303 13.69 21.36 -1.36
C GLN A 303 12.52 22.15 -1.93
N ARG A 304 12.22 22.00 -3.22
CA ARG A 304 11.09 22.70 -3.88
C ARG A 304 9.75 22.24 -3.34
N ARG A 305 9.62 20.96 -3.03
CA ARG A 305 8.36 20.37 -2.57
C ARG A 305 7.97 20.82 -1.16
N VAL A 306 8.95 20.92 -0.26
CA VAL A 306 8.71 21.08 1.19
C VAL A 306 8.96 22.52 1.67
N LEU A 307 9.59 23.38 0.86
CA LEU A 307 9.77 24.79 1.22
C LEU A 307 8.44 25.57 1.10
N PRO A 308 7.99 26.28 2.15
CA PRO A 308 6.80 27.13 2.08
C PRO A 308 6.95 28.29 1.08
N PRO A 309 5.84 28.77 0.49
CA PRO A 309 5.86 29.98 -0.33
C PRO A 309 6.42 31.18 0.44
N GLY A 310 7.37 31.90 -0.16
CA GLY A 310 8.00 33.09 0.43
C GLY A 310 9.18 32.82 1.37
N GLN A 311 9.58 31.57 1.58
CA GLN A 311 10.81 31.24 2.32
C GLN A 311 11.98 30.96 1.36
N THR A 312 13.19 31.29 1.80
CA THR A 312 14.45 30.96 1.11
C THR A 312 15.13 29.76 1.75
N LEU A 313 15.76 28.93 0.91
CA LEU A 313 16.55 27.79 1.39
C LEU A 313 17.83 28.29 2.06
N ALA A 314 18.12 27.81 3.27
CA ALA A 314 19.27 28.30 4.01
C ALA A 314 20.62 28.06 3.30
N LEU A 315 20.72 26.99 2.51
CA LEU A 315 21.91 26.69 1.70
C LEU A 315 22.12 27.65 0.51
N MET A 316 21.10 28.42 0.10
CA MET A 316 21.26 29.47 -0.91
C MET A 316 22.07 30.63 -0.32
N GLU A 317 21.77 31.00 0.93
CA GLU A 317 22.36 32.14 1.62
C GLU A 317 23.65 31.79 2.37
N ASN A 318 23.78 30.56 2.85
CA ASN A 318 24.93 30.13 3.65
C ASN A 318 25.79 29.07 2.92
N PRO A 319 26.99 29.43 2.40
CA PRO A 319 27.87 28.50 1.73
C PRO A 319 28.30 27.29 2.57
N SER A 320 28.42 27.45 3.89
CA SER A 320 28.84 26.37 4.82
C SER A 320 27.83 25.21 4.91
N LEU A 321 26.58 25.44 4.48
CA LEU A 321 25.51 24.44 4.43
C LEU A 321 25.46 23.70 3.08
N ARG A 322 26.22 24.15 2.07
CA ARG A 322 26.20 23.58 0.72
C ARG A 322 26.99 22.28 0.67
N ARG A 323 26.50 21.33 -0.13
CA ARG A 323 27.11 20.02 -0.37
C ARG A 323 27.11 19.69 -1.84
N CYS A 324 28.13 18.97 -2.28
CA CYS A 324 28.21 18.49 -3.66
C CYS A 324 27.12 17.46 -3.91
N ALA A 325 26.28 17.66 -4.93
CA ALA A 325 25.20 16.71 -5.22
C ALA A 325 25.68 15.36 -5.74
N ALA A 326 26.94 15.25 -6.19
CA ALA A 326 27.52 14.01 -6.70
C ALA A 326 28.25 13.21 -5.62
N CYS A 327 28.99 13.88 -4.72
CA CYS A 327 29.85 13.21 -3.72
C CYS A 327 29.51 13.56 -2.27
N ASP A 328 28.49 14.40 -2.04
CA ASP A 328 27.95 14.82 -0.73
C ASP A 328 28.90 15.64 0.17
N LYS A 329 30.15 15.84 -0.26
CA LYS A 329 31.16 16.60 0.50
C LYS A 329 30.85 18.11 0.54
N LYS A 330 31.20 18.75 1.66
CA LYS A 330 31.28 20.22 1.78
C LYS A 330 32.47 20.75 0.96
N ALA A 331 32.46 22.05 0.68
CA ALA A 331 33.66 22.69 0.16
C ALA A 331 34.77 22.68 1.22
N PRO A 332 36.05 22.60 0.80
CA PRO A 332 37.19 22.87 1.68
C PRO A 332 37.07 24.25 2.33
N ALA A 333 37.69 24.45 3.50
CA ALA A 333 37.72 25.75 4.17
C ALA A 333 38.23 26.84 3.21
N GLY A 334 37.44 27.92 3.05
CA GLY A 334 37.77 29.05 2.16
C GLY A 334 37.44 28.86 0.68
N ALA A 335 36.88 27.71 0.27
CA ALA A 335 36.41 27.47 -1.08
C ALA A 335 34.87 27.37 -1.15
N ASP A 336 34.30 27.69 -2.31
CA ASP A 336 32.86 27.60 -2.56
C ASP A 336 32.55 26.52 -3.61
N LEU A 337 31.42 25.83 -3.44
CA LEU A 337 30.95 24.88 -4.44
C LEU A 337 30.40 25.59 -5.69
N LYS A 338 30.71 25.05 -6.85
CA LYS A 338 30.19 25.53 -8.15
C LYS A 338 28.72 25.18 -8.29
N ARG A 339 27.95 26.09 -8.87
CA ARG A 339 26.50 25.94 -9.05
C ARG A 339 26.17 25.48 -10.47
N CYS A 340 25.12 24.67 -10.63
CA CYS A 340 24.56 24.41 -11.95
C CYS A 340 24.07 25.71 -12.58
N THR A 341 24.56 26.03 -13.78
CA THR A 341 24.21 27.28 -14.48
C THR A 341 22.74 27.37 -14.89
N ARG A 342 22.10 26.22 -15.17
CA ARG A 342 20.69 26.15 -15.60
C ARG A 342 19.71 26.30 -14.43
N CYS A 343 19.75 25.40 -13.46
CA CYS A 343 18.75 25.44 -12.36
C CYS A 343 19.15 26.34 -11.18
N GLN A 344 20.43 26.71 -11.09
CA GLN A 344 20.98 27.55 -10.04
C GLN A 344 20.75 27.08 -8.59
N CYS A 345 20.30 25.85 -8.36
CA CYS A 345 19.96 25.35 -7.02
C CYS A 345 20.73 24.09 -6.60
N VAL A 346 21.57 23.53 -7.49
CA VAL A 346 22.43 22.37 -7.23
C VAL A 346 23.90 22.79 -7.24
N PHE A 347 24.68 22.24 -6.31
CA PHE A 347 26.11 22.56 -6.12
C PHE A 347 27.02 21.35 -6.36
N TYR A 348 28.24 21.59 -6.81
CA TYR A 348 29.25 20.60 -7.16
C TYR A 348 30.64 21.08 -6.74
N CYS A 349 31.52 20.14 -6.37
CA CYS A 349 32.93 20.48 -6.16
C CYS A 349 33.56 21.01 -7.46
N ASP A 350 33.27 20.33 -8.58
CA ASP A 350 33.89 20.60 -9.87
C ASP A 350 33.03 20.08 -11.04
N ALA A 351 33.53 20.31 -12.27
CA ALA A 351 32.89 19.87 -13.51
C ALA A 351 32.85 18.34 -13.66
N THR A 352 33.71 17.59 -12.96
CA THR A 352 33.71 16.13 -12.98
C THR A 352 32.52 15.59 -12.18
N CYS A 353 32.30 16.13 -10.98
CA CYS A 353 31.11 15.86 -10.17
C CYS A 353 29.81 16.26 -10.88
N GLN A 354 29.82 17.41 -11.58
CA GLN A 354 28.65 17.84 -12.35
C GLN A 354 28.32 16.86 -13.50
N ARG A 355 29.33 16.46 -14.30
CA ARG A 355 29.14 15.54 -15.43
C ARG A 355 28.71 14.15 -14.99
N SER A 356 29.25 13.64 -13.88
CA SER A 356 28.89 12.32 -13.36
C SER A 356 27.43 12.27 -12.87
N HIS A 357 26.97 13.34 -12.21
CA HIS A 357 25.59 13.48 -11.71
C HIS A 357 24.58 13.90 -12.79
N TRP A 358 25.02 14.42 -13.94
CA TRP A 358 24.14 14.97 -14.97
C TRP A 358 23.04 14.01 -15.44
N LYS A 359 23.32 12.71 -15.58
CA LYS A 359 22.32 11.72 -16.00
C LYS A 359 21.11 11.67 -15.07
N ASP A 360 21.35 11.85 -13.77
CA ASP A 360 20.32 11.81 -12.73
C ASP A 360 19.71 13.22 -12.54
N HIS A 361 20.53 14.28 -12.65
CA HIS A 361 20.09 15.68 -12.50
C HIS A 361 19.24 16.19 -13.66
N LYS A 362 19.57 15.84 -14.92
CA LYS A 362 18.99 16.46 -16.13
C LYS A 362 17.46 16.40 -16.18
N VAL A 363 16.89 15.32 -15.65
CA VAL A 363 15.43 15.07 -15.62
C VAL A 363 14.73 16.14 -14.79
N ASN A 364 15.40 16.61 -13.73
CA ASN A 364 14.83 17.52 -12.74
C ASN A 364 15.47 18.92 -12.79
N CYS A 365 16.31 19.19 -13.79
CA CYS A 365 17.00 20.47 -13.96
C CYS A 365 16.07 21.49 -14.63
N VAL A 366 15.34 22.26 -13.81
CA VAL A 366 14.43 23.31 -14.28
C VAL A 366 15.05 24.68 -14.09
N ASP A 367 14.96 25.51 -15.13
CA ASP A 367 15.37 26.92 -15.10
C ASP A 367 14.33 27.74 -14.31
N PRO A 368 14.74 28.48 -13.26
CA PRO A 368 13.82 29.26 -12.44
C PRO A 368 13.06 30.34 -13.23
N THR A 369 13.61 30.83 -14.35
CA THR A 369 12.95 31.85 -15.19
C THR A 369 11.75 31.29 -15.96
N ILE A 370 11.79 30.00 -16.32
CA ILE A 370 10.69 29.32 -17.02
C ILE A 370 9.57 28.96 -16.03
N ALA A 371 9.91 28.56 -14.81
CA ALA A 371 8.94 28.19 -13.78
C ALA A 371 8.09 29.37 -13.27
N ALA A 372 8.62 30.60 -13.36
CA ALA A 372 7.90 31.83 -12.97
C ALA A 372 6.92 32.31 -14.04
N ALA A 373 7.06 31.87 -15.31
CA ALA A 373 6.24 32.32 -16.43
C ALA A 373 4.92 31.53 -16.61
N SER A 374 4.76 30.41 -15.90
CA SER A 374 3.56 29.55 -15.98
C SER A 374 2.58 29.73 -14.80
N ASP A 375 2.77 30.75 -13.96
CA ASP A 375 2.10 30.88 -12.66
C ASP A 375 0.99 31.95 -12.69
N ASP A 376 -0.24 31.54 -13.01
CA ASP A 376 -1.46 32.33 -12.85
C ASP A 376 -1.83 32.47 -11.34
N GLY A 377 -1.01 33.18 -10.56
CA GLY A 377 -1.36 33.81 -9.28
C GLY A 377 -1.94 32.96 -8.13
N LYS A 378 -2.14 31.65 -8.31
CA LYS A 378 -2.75 30.75 -7.32
C LYS A 378 -1.66 29.82 -6.77
N LYS A 379 -0.99 30.28 -5.72
CA LYS A 379 -0.01 29.54 -4.89
C LYS A 379 -0.18 28.01 -4.96
N ALA A 380 0.57 27.35 -5.84
CA ALA A 380 0.56 25.89 -5.99
C ALA A 380 1.96 25.34 -5.71
N HIS A 381 2.04 24.24 -4.95
CA HIS A 381 3.29 23.51 -4.75
C HIS A 381 4.02 23.29 -6.08
N ASN A 382 5.30 23.67 -6.16
CA ASN A 382 6.08 23.48 -7.37
C ASN A 382 6.59 22.03 -7.42
N TRP A 383 5.90 21.19 -8.18
CA TRP A 383 6.26 19.79 -8.35
C TRP A 383 7.58 19.66 -9.12
N GLY A 384 8.45 18.77 -8.65
CA GLY A 384 9.60 18.34 -9.45
C GLY A 384 9.14 17.60 -10.71
N ALA A 385 10.07 17.30 -11.62
CA ALA A 385 9.73 16.54 -12.82
C ALA A 385 9.31 15.09 -12.49
N ARG A 386 9.75 14.55 -11.35
CA ARG A 386 9.39 13.20 -10.90
C ARG A 386 9.39 13.08 -9.38
N GLU A 387 8.27 12.63 -8.80
CA GLU A 387 8.13 12.31 -7.37
C GLU A 387 7.42 10.96 -7.21
N LEU A 388 7.96 10.08 -6.37
CA LEU A 388 7.30 8.82 -6.01
C LEU A 388 6.73 8.97 -4.61
N SER A 389 5.46 8.63 -4.42
CA SER A 389 4.83 8.68 -3.11
C SER A 389 4.01 7.43 -2.82
N VAL A 390 3.84 7.13 -1.54
CA VAL A 390 2.83 6.19 -1.03
C VAL A 390 1.94 6.97 -0.11
N PHE A 391 0.64 6.97 -0.40
CA PHE A 391 -0.37 7.51 0.50
C PHE A 391 -1.11 6.39 1.18
N PHE A 392 -1.66 6.67 2.35
CA PHE A 392 -2.46 5.71 3.10
C PHE A 392 -3.89 6.23 3.23
N GLY A 393 -4.84 5.47 2.68
CA GLY A 393 -6.27 5.82 2.62
C GLY A 393 -7.17 4.71 3.16
N GLY A 394 -8.47 4.86 2.94
CA GLY A 394 -9.46 3.82 3.23
C GLY A 394 -9.48 2.73 2.16
N VAL A 395 -10.23 1.65 2.40
CA VAL A 395 -10.31 0.50 1.48
C VAL A 395 -10.79 0.87 0.07
N THR A 396 -11.62 1.90 -0.06
CA THR A 396 -12.19 2.37 -1.34
C THR A 396 -11.18 3.11 -2.23
N SER A 397 -10.00 3.48 -1.71
CA SER A 397 -8.93 4.07 -2.54
C SER A 397 -8.07 3.02 -3.23
N MET A 398 -8.39 1.73 -3.09
CA MET A 398 -7.67 0.63 -3.72
C MET A 398 -8.39 0.10 -4.96
N PRO A 399 -7.63 -0.27 -6.01
CA PRO A 399 -8.12 -1.16 -7.07
C PRO A 399 -8.64 -2.49 -6.52
N PHE A 400 -9.64 -3.09 -7.18
CA PHE A 400 -10.13 -4.41 -6.81
C PHE A 400 -9.06 -5.49 -6.99
N ASP A 401 -8.23 -5.39 -8.03
CA ASP A 401 -7.11 -6.33 -8.24
C ASP A 401 -6.14 -6.34 -7.05
N ASP A 402 -5.87 -5.18 -6.46
CA ASP A 402 -5.00 -5.07 -5.30
C ASP A 402 -5.64 -5.67 -4.05
N LEU A 403 -6.95 -5.50 -3.88
CA LEU A 403 -7.71 -6.11 -2.79
C LEU A 403 -7.79 -7.64 -2.94
N ASP A 404 -7.96 -8.13 -4.16
CA ASP A 404 -7.94 -9.56 -4.48
C ASP A 404 -6.55 -10.15 -4.20
N ALA A 405 -5.48 -9.44 -4.55
CA ALA A 405 -4.12 -9.82 -4.22
C ALA A 405 -3.86 -9.82 -2.70
N ILE A 406 -4.40 -8.85 -1.95
CA ILE A 406 -4.31 -8.82 -0.49
C ILE A 406 -4.97 -10.07 0.11
N ASP A 407 -6.18 -10.40 -0.33
CA ASP A 407 -6.93 -11.57 0.15
C ASP A 407 -6.21 -12.88 -0.23
N ALA A 408 -5.78 -13.03 -1.49
CA ALA A 408 -5.13 -14.24 -2.00
C ALA A 408 -3.77 -14.54 -1.34
N HIS A 409 -3.01 -13.50 -0.98
CA HIS A 409 -1.70 -13.64 -0.35
C HIS A 409 -1.71 -13.44 1.17
N GLY A 410 -2.89 -13.25 1.79
CA GLY A 410 -3.01 -13.02 3.23
C GLY A 410 -2.21 -11.80 3.71
N CYS A 411 -2.22 -10.72 2.92
CA CYS A 411 -1.40 -9.55 3.19
C CYS A 411 -1.91 -8.79 4.42
N ARG A 412 -0.99 -8.32 5.26
CA ARG A 412 -1.34 -7.54 6.46
C ARG A 412 -1.66 -6.09 6.10
N ILE A 413 -2.79 -5.59 6.58
CA ILE A 413 -3.17 -4.17 6.52
C ILE A 413 -3.24 -3.62 7.95
N ALA A 414 -2.42 -2.62 8.25
CA ALA A 414 -2.38 -2.00 9.57
C ALA A 414 -3.47 -0.94 9.72
N HIS A 415 -4.26 -1.04 10.80
CA HIS A 415 -5.23 -0.02 11.22
C HIS A 415 -6.22 0.45 10.13
N GLY A 416 -6.57 -0.42 9.17
CA GLY A 416 -7.46 -0.06 8.05
C GLY A 416 -6.87 0.98 7.09
N MET A 417 -5.56 1.18 7.11
CA MET A 417 -4.84 2.15 6.27
C MET A 417 -4.23 1.45 5.07
N TYR A 418 -4.87 1.59 3.91
CA TYR A 418 -4.50 0.93 2.66
C TYR A 418 -3.47 1.76 1.87
N PRO A 419 -2.36 1.16 1.41
CA PRO A 419 -1.30 1.89 0.71
C PRO A 419 -1.61 2.08 -0.78
N THR A 420 -1.63 3.32 -1.24
CA THR A 420 -1.78 3.69 -2.66
C THR A 420 -0.49 4.33 -3.16
N PRO A 421 0.38 3.58 -3.87
CA PRO A 421 1.60 4.14 -4.44
C PRO A 421 1.29 4.92 -5.72
N MET A 422 1.94 6.07 -5.89
CA MET A 422 1.72 6.98 -7.01
C MET A 422 3.04 7.56 -7.52
N LEU A 423 3.14 7.66 -8.84
CA LEU A 423 4.21 8.37 -9.52
C LEU A 423 3.67 9.70 -10.05
N PHE A 424 4.21 10.81 -9.57
CA PHE A 424 3.92 12.13 -10.10
C PHE A 424 4.96 12.53 -11.14
N ARG A 425 4.51 12.95 -12.32
CA ARG A 425 5.34 13.56 -13.36
C ARG A 425 4.86 14.98 -13.59
N HIS A 426 5.68 15.97 -13.23
CA HIS A 426 5.27 17.38 -13.26
C HIS A 426 3.96 17.66 -12.49
N GLY A 427 3.69 16.88 -11.43
CA GLY A 427 2.46 16.99 -10.64
C GLY A 427 1.29 16.15 -11.14
N GLU A 428 1.37 15.55 -12.33
CA GLU A 428 0.34 14.65 -12.84
C GLU A 428 0.52 13.22 -12.31
N PRO A 429 -0.51 12.60 -11.73
CA PRO A 429 -0.44 11.25 -11.18
C PRO A 429 -0.42 10.19 -12.29
N SER A 430 0.40 9.16 -12.10
CA SER A 430 0.52 7.99 -12.97
C SER A 430 0.83 6.73 -12.16
N THR A 431 0.54 5.57 -12.74
CA THR A 431 0.82 4.27 -12.12
C THR A 431 2.34 4.02 -12.03
N PRO A 432 2.88 3.64 -10.85
CA PRO A 432 4.29 3.29 -10.70
C PRO A 432 4.68 2.04 -11.49
N LEU A 433 5.92 1.99 -11.99
CA LEU A 433 6.51 0.78 -12.57
C LEU A 433 7.06 -0.15 -11.48
N VAL A 434 7.36 -1.41 -11.81
CA VAL A 434 8.05 -2.36 -10.90
C VAL A 434 9.30 -1.74 -10.25
N SER A 435 10.11 -1.05 -11.07
CA SER A 435 11.34 -0.40 -10.59
C SER A 435 11.08 0.75 -9.62
N ASP A 436 9.92 1.40 -9.72
CA ASP A 436 9.50 2.46 -8.81
C ASP A 436 9.04 1.88 -7.48
N LEU A 437 8.25 0.81 -7.52
CA LEU A 437 7.78 0.09 -6.34
C LEU A 437 8.95 -0.49 -5.54
N LEU A 438 9.98 -1.02 -6.19
CA LEU A 438 11.21 -1.46 -5.53
C LEU A 438 11.86 -0.33 -4.71
N TRP A 439 11.89 0.89 -5.26
CA TRP A 439 12.45 2.04 -4.56
C TRP A 439 11.56 2.59 -3.47
N LEU A 440 10.24 2.54 -3.64
CA LEU A 440 9.29 2.89 -2.59
C LEU A 440 9.39 1.92 -1.42
N THR A 441 9.47 0.62 -1.69
CA THR A 441 9.67 -0.43 -0.67
C THR A 441 10.97 -0.21 0.09
N ARG A 442 12.07 0.03 -0.64
CA ARG A 442 13.36 0.39 -0.01
C ARG A 442 13.24 1.64 0.87
N GLY A 443 12.49 2.64 0.42
CA GLY A 443 12.25 3.87 1.17
C GLY A 443 11.47 3.64 2.46
N LEU A 444 10.41 2.82 2.39
CA LEU A 444 9.61 2.39 3.53
C LEU A 444 10.47 1.61 4.52
N GLU A 445 11.19 0.58 4.07
CA GLU A 445 12.00 -0.26 4.94
C GLU A 445 13.17 0.47 5.58
N ALA A 446 13.84 1.37 4.84
CA ALA A 446 14.87 2.23 5.41
C ALA A 446 14.31 3.14 6.53
N MET A 447 13.12 3.70 6.33
CA MET A 447 12.46 4.51 7.35
C MET A 447 12.05 3.65 8.55
N ASN A 448 11.49 2.46 8.30
CA ASN A 448 11.09 1.50 9.33
C ASN A 448 12.28 1.08 10.19
N ALA A 449 13.39 0.68 9.55
CA ALA A 449 14.62 0.28 10.21
C ALA A 449 15.23 1.41 11.04
N MET A 450 15.27 2.65 10.50
CA MET A 450 15.73 3.82 11.26
C MET A 450 14.86 4.07 12.49
N LEU A 451 13.53 4.05 12.35
CA LEU A 451 12.62 4.33 13.46
C LEU A 451 12.67 3.24 14.55
N LYS A 452 12.95 1.98 14.18
CA LYS A 452 13.11 0.87 15.12
C LYS A 452 14.46 0.93 15.86
N THR A 453 15.55 1.24 15.15
CA THR A 453 16.92 1.14 15.69
C THR A 453 17.46 2.46 16.26
N ALA A 454 17.11 3.59 15.65
CA ALA A 454 17.63 4.91 15.97
C ALA A 454 16.56 6.01 15.79
N PRO A 455 15.46 6.00 16.56
CA PRO A 455 14.34 6.93 16.39
C PRO A 455 14.73 8.41 16.53
N GLY A 456 15.78 8.71 17.32
CA GLY A 456 16.30 10.06 17.50
C GLY A 456 17.31 10.51 16.44
N PHE A 457 17.66 9.67 15.45
CA PHE A 457 18.77 9.91 14.52
C PHE A 457 18.69 11.28 13.82
N VAL A 458 17.53 11.63 13.26
CA VAL A 458 17.36 12.89 12.51
C VAL A 458 17.53 14.11 13.41
N ASN A 459 17.04 14.05 14.65
CA ASN A 459 17.19 15.15 15.61
C ASN A 459 18.63 15.24 16.14
N ALA A 460 19.25 14.09 16.47
CA ALA A 460 20.61 14.03 17.00
C ALA A 460 21.66 14.51 15.99
N SER A 461 21.45 14.23 14.70
CA SER A 461 22.36 14.64 13.62
C SER A 461 22.16 16.08 13.12
N MET A 462 21.15 16.80 13.63
CA MET A 462 20.79 18.14 13.15
C MET A 462 21.89 19.18 13.36
N ALA A 463 22.61 19.12 14.49
CA ALA A 463 23.70 20.05 14.77
C ALA A 463 24.86 19.92 13.78
N GLY A 464 25.17 18.69 13.35
CA GLY A 464 26.14 18.43 12.28
C GLY A 464 25.67 18.93 10.92
N LEU A 465 24.37 18.79 10.62
CA LEU A 465 23.76 19.33 9.40
C LEU A 465 23.87 20.87 9.33
N LEU A 466 23.73 21.55 10.48
CA LEU A 466 23.86 23.01 10.62
C LEU A 466 25.32 23.52 10.60
N GLY A 467 26.30 22.61 10.63
CA GLY A 467 27.71 22.98 10.72
C GLY A 467 28.15 23.53 12.09
N LEU A 468 27.45 23.16 13.17
CA LEU A 468 27.75 23.61 14.54
C LEU A 468 28.79 22.74 15.27
N HIS A 469 29.29 21.70 14.61
CA HIS A 469 30.35 20.82 15.09
C HIS A 469 31.43 20.69 14.00
N ASP A 470 32.71 20.72 14.41
CA ASP A 470 33.89 20.47 13.55
C ASP A 470 34.08 18.99 13.19
N ALA A 471 33.03 18.16 13.34
CA ALA A 471 33.11 16.75 13.02
C ALA A 471 33.42 16.58 11.53
N ALA A 472 34.64 16.09 11.24
CA ALA A 472 35.11 15.80 9.89
C ALA A 472 34.26 14.73 9.20
N GLU A 473 33.53 13.90 9.96
CA GLU A 473 32.63 12.88 9.44
C GLU A 473 31.15 13.17 9.76
N GLU A 474 30.31 12.99 8.76
CA GLU A 474 28.86 13.12 8.88
C GLU A 474 28.24 11.99 9.68
N ALA A 475 27.25 12.32 10.51
CA ALA A 475 26.39 11.35 11.16
C ALA A 475 25.67 10.50 10.10
N LYS A 476 26.04 9.21 10.05
CA LYS A 476 25.47 8.19 9.19
C LYS A 476 25.13 6.97 10.03
N ILE A 477 24.12 6.22 9.61
CA ILE A 477 23.82 4.90 10.16
C ILE A 477 23.75 3.91 9.01
N SER A 478 24.25 2.70 9.22
CA SER A 478 24.08 1.59 8.28
C SER A 478 23.02 0.66 8.85
N VAL A 479 22.01 0.35 8.05
CA VAL A 479 20.93 -0.56 8.45
C VAL A 479 20.77 -1.64 7.40
N GLU A 480 20.46 -2.85 7.87
CA GLU A 480 20.03 -3.95 7.00
C GLU A 480 18.52 -3.88 6.85
N ILE A 481 18.06 -3.96 5.61
CA ILE A 481 16.64 -3.91 5.27
C ILE A 481 16.25 -5.13 4.42
N PRO A 482 15.02 -5.65 4.56
CA PRO A 482 14.46 -6.59 3.61
C PRO A 482 14.39 -5.97 2.21
N SER A 483 14.64 -6.78 1.19
CA SER A 483 14.37 -6.42 -0.20
C SER A 483 12.97 -6.90 -0.61
N LEU A 484 12.47 -6.39 -1.74
CA LEU A 484 11.18 -6.80 -2.30
C LEU A 484 11.18 -8.27 -2.77
N VAL A 485 12.36 -8.87 -2.98
CA VAL A 485 12.49 -10.31 -3.24
C VAL A 485 12.54 -11.04 -1.91
N ALA A 486 11.57 -11.93 -1.68
CA ALA A 486 11.43 -12.68 -0.44
C ALA A 486 12.76 -13.35 -0.01
N GLY A 487 13.09 -13.24 1.28
CA GLY A 487 14.28 -13.86 1.87
C GLY A 487 15.62 -13.19 1.54
N THR A 488 15.63 -12.04 0.86
CA THR A 488 16.85 -11.28 0.59
C THR A 488 16.91 -10.01 1.41
N THR A 489 18.11 -9.64 1.87
CA THR A 489 18.38 -8.39 2.58
C THR A 489 19.40 -7.55 1.83
N GLU A 490 19.33 -6.23 2.00
CA GLU A 490 20.33 -5.30 1.51
C GLU A 490 20.76 -4.33 2.62
N THR A 491 22.04 -3.95 2.62
CA THR A 491 22.53 -2.91 3.52
C THR A 491 22.40 -1.55 2.85
N VAL A 492 21.78 -0.61 3.55
CA VAL A 492 21.68 0.79 3.11
C VAL A 492 22.32 1.72 4.12
N VAL A 493 22.92 2.80 3.63
CA VAL A 493 23.48 3.85 4.47
C VAL A 493 22.52 5.03 4.49
N LEU A 494 22.13 5.45 5.69
CA LEU A 494 21.22 6.57 5.91
C LEU A 494 21.98 7.78 6.41
N ARG A 495 21.66 8.95 5.86
CA ARG A 495 22.15 10.26 6.31
C ARG A 495 21.00 11.22 6.52
N ASN A 496 21.17 12.19 7.40
CA ASN A 496 20.20 13.27 7.54
C ASN A 496 20.28 14.22 6.33
N SER A 497 19.15 14.39 5.62
CA SER A 497 19.04 15.26 4.44
C SER A 497 17.97 16.33 4.61
N SER A 498 17.59 16.63 5.86
CA SER A 498 16.51 17.55 6.19
C SER A 498 16.67 18.91 5.49
N VAL A 499 15.55 19.48 5.07
CA VAL A 499 15.50 20.79 4.42
C VAL A 499 15.24 21.85 5.49
N LEU A 500 16.08 22.88 5.49
CA LEU A 500 16.02 23.98 6.45
C LEU A 500 15.80 25.29 5.69
N SER A 501 14.77 26.04 6.10
CA SER A 501 14.63 27.45 5.76
C SER A 501 15.59 28.29 6.60
N MET A 502 15.79 29.56 6.25
CA MET A 502 16.56 30.49 7.08
C MET A 502 15.99 30.61 8.50
N GLN A 503 14.67 30.72 8.63
CA GLN A 503 13.99 30.74 9.93
C GLN A 503 14.27 29.48 10.76
N ASP A 504 14.29 28.31 10.12
CA ASP A 504 14.61 27.05 10.81
C ASP A 504 16.06 27.06 11.31
N VAL A 505 17.01 27.57 10.51
CA VAL A 505 18.42 27.66 10.90
C VAL A 505 18.60 28.61 12.09
N ASP A 506 18.00 29.79 12.07
CA ASP A 506 18.15 30.78 13.14
C ASP A 506 17.52 30.30 14.45
N ALA A 507 16.33 29.68 14.37
CA ALA A 507 15.66 29.09 15.52
C ALA A 507 16.48 27.94 16.12
N LEU A 508 17.03 27.05 15.28
CA LEU A 508 17.83 25.92 15.74
C LEU A 508 19.17 26.38 16.33
N ARG A 509 19.85 27.37 15.73
CA ARG A 509 21.08 27.95 16.30
C ARG A 509 20.83 28.55 17.67
N SER A 510 19.78 29.37 17.80
CA SER A 510 19.37 29.96 19.06
C SER A 510 19.05 28.90 20.12
N ALA A 511 18.36 27.82 19.74
CA ALA A 511 18.05 26.72 20.64
C ALA A 511 19.29 25.92 21.08
N VAL A 512 20.24 25.69 20.17
CA VAL A 512 21.51 25.02 20.49
C VAL A 512 22.37 25.89 21.40
N GLU A 513 22.44 27.19 21.16
CA GLU A 513 23.14 28.13 22.04
C GLU A 513 22.53 28.19 23.44
N LYS A 514 21.20 28.25 23.54
CA LYS A 514 20.49 28.18 24.83
C LYS A 514 20.78 26.87 25.58
N LYS A 515 20.79 25.72 24.88
CA LYS A 515 21.16 24.43 25.48
C LYS A 515 22.63 24.36 25.90
N LYS A 516 23.55 24.96 25.13
CA LYS A 516 24.96 25.06 25.51
C LYS A 516 25.13 25.92 26.76
N LYS A 517 24.45 27.07 26.84
CA LYS A 517 24.44 27.94 28.02
C LYS A 517 23.88 27.22 29.25
N ALA A 518 22.71 26.59 29.14
CA ALA A 518 22.12 25.81 30.24
C ALA A 518 23.05 24.68 30.73
N ARG A 519 23.74 23.96 29.84
CA ARG A 519 24.73 22.95 30.24
C ARG A 519 25.97 23.54 30.92
N VAL A 520 26.39 24.73 30.52
CA VAL A 520 27.52 25.43 31.15
C VAL A 520 27.09 25.97 32.52
N ASP A 521 25.86 26.45 32.66
CA ASP A 521 25.29 26.92 33.92
C ASP A 521 25.06 25.74 34.89
N ASP A 522 24.53 24.60 34.45
CA ASP A 522 24.41 23.37 35.26
C ASP A 522 25.79 22.87 35.74
N THR A 523 26.81 22.88 34.86
CA THR A 523 28.18 22.48 35.24
C THR A 523 28.94 23.54 36.04
N ALA A 524 28.49 24.79 36.03
CA ALA A 524 29.00 25.86 36.89
C ALA A 524 28.34 25.81 38.27
N GLU A 525 27.04 25.51 38.35
CA GLU A 525 26.32 25.25 39.61
C GLU A 525 26.86 24.00 40.30
N GLU A 526 27.06 22.88 39.60
CA GLU A 526 27.69 21.67 40.17
C GLU A 526 29.12 21.93 40.69
N LYS A 527 29.87 22.84 40.04
CA LYS A 527 31.21 23.24 40.51
C LYS A 527 31.18 24.25 41.66
N ALA A 528 30.18 25.13 41.69
CA ALA A 528 29.97 26.08 42.79
C ALA A 528 29.51 25.36 44.08
N ASP A 529 28.65 24.35 43.95
CA ASP A 529 28.20 23.51 45.08
C ASP A 529 29.34 22.60 45.61
N ALA A 530 30.25 22.17 44.73
CA ALA A 530 31.46 21.46 45.13
C ALA A 530 32.50 22.37 45.84
N SER A 531 32.56 23.67 45.49
CA SER A 531 33.45 24.64 46.14
C SER A 531 32.88 25.21 47.45
N ALA A 532 31.55 25.29 47.58
CA ALA A 532 30.87 25.76 48.80
C ALA A 532 30.98 24.75 49.96
N ASN A 533 31.14 23.45 49.66
CA ASN A 533 31.34 22.40 50.66
C ASN A 533 32.78 22.28 51.19
N ASN A 534 33.73 23.12 50.75
CA ASN A 534 35.13 23.04 51.16
C ASN A 534 35.62 24.20 52.06
N GLU A 535 34.74 25.13 52.44
CA GLU A 535 35.06 26.24 53.38
C GLU A 535 34.41 26.06 54.77
N GLY A 536 34.09 24.81 55.15
CA GLY A 536 33.47 24.47 56.44
C GLY A 536 34.25 23.44 57.25
N SER A 537 35.57 23.58 57.41
CA SER A 537 36.31 22.82 58.43
C SER A 537 37.43 23.66 59.04
N CYS A 538 37.03 24.46 60.05
CA CYS A 538 37.94 25.13 60.98
C CYS A 538 38.03 24.29 62.27
N VAL A 539 39.21 23.71 62.48
CA VAL A 539 39.92 23.32 63.72
C VAL A 539 39.15 23.32 65.06
N LEU A 540 39.10 22.12 65.68
CA LEU A 540 39.25 21.79 67.11
C LEU A 540 39.70 20.31 67.12
N MET A 541 40.85 19.85 67.62
CA MET A 541 41.81 20.30 68.63
C MET A 541 43.26 20.12 68.15
#